data_AF-A0A1Q6I5L0-F1
#
_entry.id   AF-A0A1Q6I5L0-F1
#
_cell.length_a   1.000
_cell.length_b   1.000
_cell.length_c   1.000
_cell.angle_alpha   90.00
_cell.angle_beta   90.00
_cell.angle_gamma   90.00
#
_symmetry.space_group_name_H-M   'P 1'
#
loop_
_entity.id
_entity.type
_entity.pdbx_description
1 polymer ?
#
loop_
_entity_poly.entity_id
_entity_poly.type
_entity_poly.pdbx_seq_one_letter_code
_entity_poly.pdbx_strand_id
1 'polypeptide(L)'
;MKKIVLALVVAVVACVVVFASQDVKCRQAAVYSSFEQVTPDGFRRIDMQNLPHAVLRTMGTSSSYEGCTFEGAYMMGNPGHETYKIEICNPDRSEGFVLMNGRGEVIK
;
A
#
# COMPACT_ATOMS: atom_id res chain seq x y z
N MET A 1 -34.77 1.44 -40.38
CA MET A 1 -33.83 0.38 -39.94
C MET A 1 -32.36 0.81 -39.80
N LYS A 2 -31.86 1.87 -40.46
CA LYS A 2 -30.43 2.28 -40.36
C LYS A 2 -30.01 2.95 -39.03
N LYS A 3 -30.94 3.56 -38.27
CA LYS A 3 -30.59 4.31 -37.04
C LYS A 3 -30.28 3.40 -35.83
N ILE A 4 -30.85 2.20 -35.78
CA ILE A 4 -30.65 1.24 -34.68
C ILE A 4 -29.24 0.63 -34.76
N VAL A 5 -28.77 0.34 -35.98
CA VAL A 5 -27.44 -0.23 -36.21
C VAL A 5 -26.34 0.77 -35.81
N LEU A 6 -26.52 2.06 -36.16
CA LEU A 6 -25.57 3.11 -35.75
C LEU A 6 -25.49 3.25 -34.23
N ALA A 7 -26.63 3.22 -33.53
CA ALA A 7 -26.67 3.33 -32.08
C ALA A 7 -25.97 2.15 -31.38
N LEU A 8 -26.13 0.93 -31.91
CA LEU A 8 -25.49 -0.26 -31.37
C LEU A 8 -23.96 -0.19 -31.54
N VAL A 9 -23.48 0.25 -32.71
CA VAL A 9 -22.04 0.39 -32.98
C VAL A 9 -21.41 1.45 -32.08
N VAL A 10 -22.06 2.59 -31.87
CA VAL A 10 -21.58 3.63 -30.96
C VAL A 10 -21.53 3.15 -29.51
N ALA A 11 -22.54 2.38 -29.07
CA ALA A 11 -22.57 1.82 -27.72
C ALA A 11 -21.46 0.78 -27.49
N VAL A 12 -21.19 -0.09 -28.47
CA VAL A 12 -20.13 -1.10 -28.38
C VAL A 12 -18.74 -0.44 -28.42
N VAL A 13 -18.53 0.55 -29.29
CA VAL A 13 -17.26 1.30 -29.35
C VAL A 13 -17.01 2.05 -28.04
N ALA A 14 -18.03 2.67 -27.44
CA ALA A 14 -17.89 3.31 -26.13
C ALA A 14 -17.55 2.29 -25.03
N CYS A 15 -18.15 1.09 -25.05
CA CYS A 15 -17.87 0.05 -24.07
C CYS A 15 -16.44 -0.49 -24.18
N VAL A 16 -15.92 -0.65 -25.41
CA VAL A 16 -14.55 -1.14 -25.67
C VAL A 16 -13.49 -0.10 -25.26
N VAL A 17 -13.75 1.20 -25.46
CA VAL A 17 -12.82 2.27 -25.02
C VAL A 17 -12.75 2.38 -23.50
N VAL A 18 -13.86 2.10 -22.79
CA VAL A 18 -13.88 2.02 -21.32
C VAL A 18 -13.12 0.79 -20.82
N PHE A 19 -13.27 -0.38 -21.45
CA PHE A 19 -12.56 -1.60 -21.05
C PHE A 19 -11.06 -1.59 -21.36
N ALA A 20 -10.61 -0.93 -22.42
CA ALA A 20 -9.19 -0.79 -22.73
C ALA A 20 -8.45 0.25 -21.86
N SER A 21 -9.18 1.16 -21.19
CA SER A 21 -8.59 2.15 -20.27
C SER A 21 -8.54 1.68 -18.81
N GLN A 22 -9.12 0.51 -18.49
CA GLN A 22 -9.02 -0.08 -17.15
C GLN A 22 -7.64 -0.71 -16.88
N ASP A 23 -6.76 -0.79 -17.87
CA ASP A 23 -5.45 -1.42 -17.73
C ASP A 23 -4.38 -0.53 -17.07
N VAL A 24 -4.62 0.77 -16.85
CA VAL A 24 -3.62 1.66 -16.20
C VAL A 24 -4.22 2.62 -15.15
N LYS A 25 -5.54 2.65 -14.94
CA LYS A 25 -6.15 3.71 -14.11
C LYS A 25 -7.39 3.35 -13.29
N CYS A 26 -7.64 2.07 -13.00
CA CYS A 26 -8.63 1.63 -12.01
C CYS A 26 -8.06 1.57 -10.56
N ARG A 27 -7.20 2.53 -10.20
CA ARG A 27 -6.77 2.79 -8.81
C ARG A 27 -6.83 4.26 -8.41
N GLN A 28 -7.47 5.13 -9.18
CA GLN A 28 -7.48 6.56 -8.88
C GLN A 28 -8.87 7.21 -9.05
N ALA A 29 -9.92 6.51 -8.64
CA ALA A 29 -11.24 7.10 -8.43
C ALA A 29 -11.85 6.59 -7.12
N ALA A 30 -11.05 6.61 -6.06
CA ALA A 30 -11.57 6.80 -4.72
C ALA A 30 -10.83 8.03 -4.20
N VAL A 31 -11.52 9.16 -4.25
CA VAL A 31 -11.53 10.17 -3.20
C VAL A 31 -10.40 9.95 -2.19
N TYR A 32 -9.41 10.84 -2.20
CA TYR A 32 -8.46 11.06 -1.12
C TYR A 32 -9.22 11.56 0.13
N SER A 33 -10.16 10.75 0.60
CA SER A 33 -10.70 10.82 1.94
C SER A 33 -9.81 9.86 2.68
N SER A 34 -9.12 10.41 3.67
CA SER A 34 -8.37 9.76 4.71
C SER A 34 -9.22 8.72 5.47
N PHE A 35 -9.69 7.69 4.78
CA PHE A 35 -10.07 6.46 5.43
C PHE A 35 -8.74 5.82 5.79
N GLU A 36 -8.43 5.80 7.08
CA GLU A 36 -7.40 4.91 7.61
C GLU A 36 -7.65 3.55 6.95
N GLN A 37 -6.81 3.18 5.98
CA GLN A 37 -6.85 1.86 5.37
C GLN A 37 -6.34 0.93 6.44
N VAL A 38 -7.27 0.52 7.30
CA VAL A 38 -7.09 -0.54 8.27
C VAL A 38 -7.12 -1.82 7.46
N THR A 39 -5.98 -2.47 7.36
CA THR A 39 -5.87 -3.79 6.76
C THR A 39 -6.68 -4.79 7.59
N PRO A 40 -7.11 -5.94 7.03
CA PRO A 40 -7.95 -6.92 7.76
C PRO A 40 -7.33 -7.44 9.06
N ASP A 41 -6.00 -7.33 9.22
CA ASP A 41 -5.23 -7.64 10.43
C ASP A 41 -5.25 -6.51 11.48
N GLY A 42 -5.98 -5.42 11.24
CA GLY A 42 -6.18 -4.31 12.16
C GLY A 42 -5.07 -3.26 12.17
N PHE A 43 -4.08 -3.37 11.27
CA PHE A 43 -3.04 -2.38 11.09
C PHE A 43 -3.53 -1.23 10.21
N ARG A 44 -3.33 0.02 10.64
CA ARG A 44 -3.59 1.19 9.78
C ARG A 44 -2.34 1.58 9.02
N ARG A 45 -2.46 1.85 7.73
CA ARG A 45 -1.34 2.38 6.94
C ARG A 45 -0.94 3.77 7.42
N ILE A 46 0.36 4.01 7.53
CA ILE A 46 0.95 5.31 7.89
C ILE A 46 2.05 5.66 6.90
N ASP A 47 2.36 6.95 6.78
CA ASP A 47 3.57 7.37 6.07
C ASP A 47 4.81 6.91 6.83
N MET A 48 5.84 6.50 6.08
CA MET A 48 7.15 6.12 6.64
C MET A 48 7.74 7.23 7.54
N GLN A 49 7.44 8.49 7.23
CA GLN A 49 7.89 9.66 7.98
C GLN A 49 7.25 9.76 9.38
N ASN A 50 6.11 9.10 9.59
CA ASN A 50 5.39 9.06 10.85
C ASN A 50 5.86 7.91 11.76
N LEU A 51 6.86 7.12 11.32
CA LEU A 51 7.48 6.11 12.16
C LEU A 51 8.32 6.76 13.27
N PRO A 52 8.38 6.16 14.47
CA PRO A 52 9.28 6.61 15.52
C PRO A 52 10.72 6.66 15.04
N HIS A 53 11.48 7.66 15.49
CA HIS A 53 12.90 7.78 15.17
C HIS A 53 13.70 6.51 15.50
N ALA A 54 13.31 5.77 16.53
CA ALA A 54 13.96 4.52 16.91
C ALA A 54 13.74 3.42 15.85
N VAL A 55 12.53 3.30 15.31
CA VAL A 55 12.20 2.36 14.22
C VAL A 55 12.97 2.73 12.95
N LEU A 56 12.92 4.01 12.55
CA LEU A 56 13.67 4.51 11.38
C LEU A 56 15.17 4.28 11.52
N ARG A 57 15.72 4.47 12.73
CA ARG A 57 17.12 4.17 13.02
C ARG A 57 17.42 2.69 12.81
N THR A 58 16.66 1.79 13.43
CA THR A 58 16.86 0.33 13.28
C THR A 58 16.82 -0.09 11.82
N MET A 59 15.87 0.45 11.04
CA MET A 59 15.75 0.18 9.61
C MET A 59 16.97 0.64 8.82
N GLY A 60 17.54 1.80 9.15
CA GLY A 60 18.70 2.37 8.44
C GLY A 60 20.07 1.88 8.91
N THR A 61 20.16 1.33 10.13
CA THR A 61 21.46 0.92 10.72
C THR A 61 21.65 -0.58 10.85
N SER A 62 20.58 -1.38 10.77
CA SER A 62 20.69 -2.83 10.89
C SER A 62 21.15 -3.45 9.57
N SER A 63 22.20 -4.28 9.64
CA SER A 63 22.66 -5.07 8.49
C SER A 63 21.63 -6.09 8.01
N SER A 64 20.62 -6.42 8.84
CA SER A 64 19.52 -7.31 8.44
C SER A 64 18.65 -6.74 7.31
N TYR A 65 18.73 -5.43 7.05
CA TYR A 65 17.96 -4.78 5.99
C TYR A 65 18.86 -4.24 4.87
N GLU A 66 20.12 -4.67 4.80
CA GLU A 66 21.04 -4.24 3.76
C GLU A 66 20.54 -4.67 2.38
N GLY A 67 20.38 -3.70 1.48
CA GLY A 67 19.84 -3.92 0.13
C GLY A 67 18.34 -4.15 0.07
N CYS A 68 17.63 -4.12 1.21
CA CYS A 68 16.17 -4.17 1.23
C CYS A 68 15.56 -2.82 0.86
N THR A 69 14.38 -2.83 0.25
CA THR A 69 13.53 -1.64 0.10
C THR A 69 12.35 -1.70 1.08
N PHE A 70 11.89 -0.53 1.51
CA PHE A 70 10.76 -0.41 2.41
C PHE A 70 9.56 0.15 1.65
N GLU A 71 8.54 -0.67 1.46
CA GLU A 71 7.41 -0.38 0.56
C GLU A 71 6.21 0.20 1.31
N GLY A 72 6.10 -0.08 2.62
CA GLY A 72 4.96 0.32 3.42
C GLY A 72 5.23 0.30 4.91
N ALA A 73 4.53 1.18 5.63
CA ALA A 73 4.51 1.21 7.08
C ALA A 73 3.07 1.22 7.58
N TYR A 74 2.84 0.48 8.65
CA TYR A 74 1.56 0.39 9.30
C TYR A 74 1.73 0.42 10.81
N MET A 75 0.68 0.83 11.51
CA MET A 75 0.65 0.93 12.96
C MET A 75 -0.58 0.23 13.51
N MET A 76 -0.45 -0.42 14.66
CA MET A 76 -1.56 -0.98 15.42
C MET A 76 -1.31 -0.79 16.91
N GLY A 77 -2.36 -0.70 17.71
CA GLY A 77 -2.26 -0.66 19.17
C GLY A 77 -2.63 0.69 19.77
N ASN A 78 -2.51 0.76 21.09
CA ASN A 78 -2.87 1.94 21.87
C ASN A 78 -1.70 2.94 21.91
N PRO A 79 -1.97 4.24 22.14
CA PRO A 79 -0.94 5.24 22.37
C PRO A 79 0.10 4.79 23.40
N GLY A 80 1.38 4.78 23.03
CA GLY A 80 2.50 4.34 23.86
C GLY A 80 2.78 2.83 23.86
N HIS A 81 1.94 2.03 23.20
CA HIS A 81 2.08 0.57 23.04
C HIS A 81 1.87 0.17 21.57
N GLU A 82 2.24 1.05 20.65
CA GLU A 82 2.08 0.81 19.23
C GLU A 82 3.06 -0.25 18.73
N THR A 83 2.55 -1.12 17.89
CA THR A 83 3.30 -2.05 17.05
C THR A 83 3.32 -1.50 15.63
N TYR A 84 4.51 -1.45 15.07
CA TYR A 84 4.76 -0.99 13.71
C TYR A 84 5.05 -2.20 12.83
N LYS A 85 4.30 -2.33 11.75
CA LYS A 85 4.53 -3.33 10.70
C LYS A 85 5.17 -2.62 9.52
N ILE A 86 6.33 -3.09 9.09
CA ILE A 86 7.05 -2.52 7.95
C ILE A 86 7.10 -3.59 6.88
N GLU A 87 6.60 -3.28 5.69
CA GLU A 87 6.71 -4.13 4.51
C GLU A 87 8.07 -3.91 3.86
N ILE A 88 8.77 -5.01 3.62
CA ILE A 88 10.15 -5.03 3.14
C ILE A 88 10.19 -5.88 1.87
N CYS A 89 10.86 -5.38 0.84
CA CYS A 89 11.28 -6.20 -0.30
C CYS A 89 12.77 -6.49 -0.16
N ASN A 90 13.13 -7.77 -0.12
CA ASN A 90 14.50 -8.23 0.01
C ASN A 90 15.25 -8.14 -1.34
N PRO A 91 16.59 -8.21 -1.34
CA PRO A 91 17.39 -8.18 -2.57
C PRO A 91 17.04 -9.28 -3.59
N ASP A 92 16.55 -10.42 -3.11
CA ASP A 92 16.08 -11.55 -3.92
C ASP A 92 14.65 -11.37 -4.47
N ARG A 93 14.05 -10.19 -4.26
CA ARG A 93 12.67 -9.83 -4.58
C ARG A 93 11.61 -10.59 -3.79
N SER A 94 11.99 -11.27 -2.73
CA SER A 94 11.00 -11.80 -1.79
C SER A 94 10.40 -10.66 -0.97
N GLU A 95 9.09 -10.66 -0.87
CA GLU A 95 8.34 -9.73 -0.03
C GLU A 95 8.22 -10.31 1.38
N GLY A 96 8.41 -9.45 2.38
CA GLY A 96 8.29 -9.80 3.79
C GLY A 96 7.74 -8.64 4.60
N PHE A 97 7.55 -8.89 5.89
CA PHE A 97 7.23 -7.85 6.84
C PHE A 97 8.01 -8.07 8.13
N VAL A 98 8.30 -6.97 8.82
CA VAL A 98 8.86 -7.00 10.17
C VAL A 98 7.92 -6.27 11.12
N LEU A 99 7.76 -6.81 12.32
CA LEU A 99 7.06 -6.14 13.40
C LEU A 99 8.07 -5.55 14.38
N MET A 100 7.91 -4.27 14.69
CA MET A 100 8.72 -3.54 15.67
C MET A 100 7.83 -2.85 16.70
N ASN A 101 8.34 -2.67 17.91
CA ASN A 101 7.71 -1.77 18.87
C ASN A 101 8.14 -0.31 18.66
N GLY A 102 7.55 0.63 19.40
CA GLY A 102 7.92 2.06 19.33
C GLY A 102 9.38 2.39 19.69
N ARG A 103 10.13 1.45 20.26
CA ARG A 103 11.57 1.58 20.54
C ARG A 103 12.45 1.05 19.40
N GLY A 104 11.86 0.58 18.29
CA GLY A 104 12.61 0.01 17.17
C GLY A 104 13.16 -1.39 17.46
N GLU A 105 12.66 -2.09 18.48
CA GLU A 105 13.01 -3.48 18.75
C GLU A 105 12.13 -4.39 17.92
N VAL A 106 12.74 -5.34 17.21
CA VAL A 106 12.03 -6.35 16.42
C VAL A 106 11.35 -7.34 17.35
N ILE A 107 10.04 -7.53 17.17
CA ILE A 107 9.23 -8.47 17.94
C ILE A 107 8.74 -9.66 17.11
N LYS A 108 8.82 -9.58 15.77
CA LYS A 108 8.56 -10.67 14.84
C LYS A 108 9.17 -10.43 13.46
#